data_AF-A0A537PDM5-F1
#
_entry.id   AF-A0A537PDM5-F1
#
_cell.length_a   1.000
_cell.length_b   1.000
_cell.length_c   1.000
_cell.angle_alpha   90.00
_cell.angle_beta   90.00
_cell.angle_gamma   90.00
#
_symmetry.space_group_name_H-M   'P 1'
#
loop_
_entity.id
_entity.type
_entity.pdbx_description
1 polymer ?
#
loop_
_entity_poly.entity_id
_entity_poly.type
_entity_poly.pdbx_seq_one_letter_code
_entity_poly.pdbx_strand_id
1 'polypeptide(L)'
;MTPYGKYRVERTIGSPAYRPANPRHLEDAPMLYEVRTYTLRPGTLAEFEERFAKRLPLREKHSKLGAFWHTEFGPLNQAIHVYPYDDLRQRTSVRAAMAQDTALAQLPGGGDLIAAMESEIMNPAPFMHALGSRDYGTGNVYEMRTYTYAPGDIPKVLEAWAKAVPAREELSPLAACWTSELGGLNKFVHTWVYKDLGERARIREESRKPGGAWPPQSGVRPIRQENKLLIATAFSPVR
;
A
#
# COMPACT_ATOMS: atom_id res chain seq x y z
N MET A 1 14.52 -45.00 -39.21
CA MET A 1 13.22 -44.30 -39.12
C MET A 1 12.40 -45.03 -38.08
N THR A 2 12.29 -44.45 -36.89
CA THR A 2 11.62 -45.04 -35.73
C THR A 2 10.48 -44.10 -35.34
N PRO A 3 9.23 -44.56 -35.16
CA PRO A 3 8.10 -43.65 -34.98
C PRO A 3 8.05 -43.11 -33.54
N TYR A 4 7.88 -41.80 -33.44
CA TYR A 4 7.76 -41.03 -32.19
C TYR A 4 6.51 -41.45 -31.39
N GLY A 5 6.74 -41.77 -30.12
CA GLY A 5 5.71 -42.03 -29.12
C GLY A 5 4.92 -40.78 -28.78
N LYS A 6 3.60 -40.96 -28.63
CA LYS A 6 2.65 -39.92 -28.21
C LYS A 6 2.90 -39.54 -26.75
N TYR A 7 3.40 -38.33 -26.50
CA TYR A 7 3.42 -37.76 -25.16
C TYR A 7 2.02 -37.30 -24.78
N ARG A 8 1.42 -37.98 -23.80
CA ARG A 8 0.19 -37.56 -23.13
C ARG A 8 0.53 -36.39 -22.21
N VAL A 9 0.01 -35.21 -22.50
CA VAL A 9 0.10 -34.06 -21.59
C VAL A 9 -0.84 -34.34 -20.42
N GLU A 10 -0.28 -34.79 -19.30
CA GLU A 10 -1.00 -34.79 -18.02
C GLU A 10 -1.20 -33.33 -17.60
N ARG A 11 -2.46 -32.95 -17.38
CA ARG A 11 -2.81 -31.64 -16.86
C ARG A 11 -2.21 -31.50 -15.48
N THR A 12 -1.17 -30.68 -15.36
CA THR A 12 -0.66 -30.24 -14.06
C THR A 12 -1.81 -29.57 -13.31
N ILE A 13 -2.09 -30.09 -12.12
CA ILE A 13 -3.09 -29.60 -11.19
C ILE A 13 -2.75 -28.14 -10.91
N GLY A 14 -3.65 -27.22 -11.31
CA GLY A 14 -3.48 -25.81 -11.05
C GLY A 14 -3.31 -25.55 -9.55
N SER A 15 -2.39 -24.66 -9.20
CA SER A 15 -2.29 -24.11 -7.84
C SER A 15 -3.69 -23.74 -7.35
N PRO A 16 -4.04 -24.02 -6.08
CA PRO A 16 -5.36 -23.66 -5.58
C PRO A 16 -5.47 -22.14 -5.63
N ALA A 17 -6.30 -21.65 -6.56
CA ALA A 17 -6.71 -20.26 -6.59
C ALA A 17 -7.34 -19.96 -5.24
N TYR A 18 -6.68 -19.09 -4.47
CA TYR A 18 -7.18 -18.60 -3.20
C TYR A 18 -8.61 -18.07 -3.39
N ARG A 19 -9.56 -18.60 -2.61
CA ARG A 19 -10.92 -18.08 -2.54
C ARG A 19 -11.02 -17.19 -1.29
N PRO A 20 -11.31 -15.89 -1.42
CA PRO A 20 -11.38 -14.98 -0.29
C PRO A 20 -12.51 -15.40 0.66
N ALA A 21 -12.25 -15.28 1.97
CA ALA A 21 -13.21 -15.63 3.03
C ALA A 21 -14.39 -14.64 3.13
N ASN A 22 -14.32 -13.50 2.45
CA ASN A 22 -15.43 -12.54 2.34
C ASN A 22 -15.35 -11.77 1.00
N PRO A 23 -16.20 -12.06 0.01
CA PRO A 23 -16.18 -11.38 -1.29
C PRO A 23 -16.56 -9.88 -1.20
N ARG A 24 -17.28 -9.46 -0.15
CA ARG A 24 -17.80 -8.08 -0.03
C ARG A 24 -16.73 -6.98 0.03
N HIS A 25 -15.48 -7.32 0.40
CA HIS A 25 -14.40 -6.33 0.52
C HIS A 25 -13.67 -6.10 -0.82
N LEU A 26 -13.84 -7.02 -1.78
CA LEU A 26 -13.09 -7.04 -3.04
C LEU A 26 -13.90 -6.52 -4.23
N GLU A 27 -15.23 -6.62 -4.19
CA GLU A 27 -16.10 -6.31 -5.35
C GLU A 27 -16.01 -4.85 -5.82
N ASP A 28 -15.65 -3.91 -4.93
CA ASP A 28 -15.45 -2.49 -5.24
C ASP A 28 -14.00 -2.00 -5.04
N ALA A 29 -13.08 -2.89 -4.67
CA ALA A 29 -11.70 -2.52 -4.41
C ALA A 29 -10.90 -2.47 -5.74
N PRO A 30 -10.03 -1.47 -5.93
CA PRO A 30 -9.14 -1.45 -7.08
C PRO A 30 -8.23 -2.68 -7.06
N MET A 31 -7.95 -3.22 -8.24
CA MET A 31 -7.19 -4.47 -8.37
C MET A 31 -5.72 -4.29 -7.97
N LEU A 32 -5.15 -3.09 -8.16
CA LEU A 32 -3.78 -2.79 -7.76
C LEU A 32 -3.64 -1.35 -7.26
N TYR A 33 -2.56 -1.12 -6.51
CA TYR A 33 -2.14 0.18 -6.04
C TYR A 33 -0.72 0.49 -6.53
N GLU A 34 -0.50 1.66 -7.11
CA GLU A 34 0.86 2.19 -7.31
C GLU A 34 1.24 3.04 -6.09
N VAL A 35 2.20 2.56 -5.31
CA VAL A 35 2.79 3.30 -4.18
C VAL A 35 4.06 3.98 -4.67
N ARG A 36 4.10 5.30 -4.57
CA ARG A 36 5.22 6.12 -5.02
C ARG A 36 5.84 6.83 -3.84
N THR A 37 7.10 6.53 -3.56
CA THR A 37 7.88 7.19 -2.50
C THR A 37 8.86 8.15 -3.14
N TYR A 38 8.82 9.41 -2.75
CA TYR A 38 9.73 10.45 -3.19
C TYR A 38 10.59 10.87 -2.03
N THR A 39 11.91 10.70 -2.14
CA THR A 39 12.86 11.35 -1.22
C THR A 39 13.13 12.74 -1.75
N LEU A 40 12.75 13.74 -0.97
CA LEU A 40 12.86 15.15 -1.29
C LEU A 40 14.18 15.71 -0.75
N ARG A 41 14.67 16.79 -1.36
CA ARG A 41 15.77 17.54 -0.78
C ARG A 41 15.37 18.12 0.58
N PRO A 42 16.27 18.12 1.58
CA PRO A 42 15.95 18.66 2.90
C PRO A 42 15.35 20.07 2.83
N GLY A 43 14.31 20.32 3.62
CA GLY A 43 13.63 21.62 3.68
C GLY A 43 12.62 21.91 2.55
N THR A 44 12.41 20.98 1.61
CA THR A 44 11.53 21.20 0.44
C THR A 44 10.14 20.55 0.55
N LEU A 45 9.85 19.86 1.66
CA LEU A 45 8.59 19.11 1.84
C LEU A 45 7.34 20.00 1.71
N ALA A 46 7.30 21.12 2.45
CA ALA A 46 6.14 22.02 2.44
C ALA A 46 5.87 22.59 1.04
N GLU A 47 6.93 22.98 0.32
CA GLU A 47 6.82 23.46 -1.05
C GLU A 47 6.33 22.36 -2.00
N PHE A 48 6.83 21.14 -1.85
CA PHE A 48 6.39 20.00 -2.65
C PHE A 48 4.89 19.71 -2.45
N GLU A 49 4.42 19.74 -1.20
CA GLU A 49 2.99 19.57 -0.87
C GLU A 49 2.12 20.70 -1.42
N GLU A 50 2.56 21.96 -1.30
CA GLU A 50 1.84 23.12 -1.85
C GLU A 50 1.70 23.02 -3.37
N ARG A 51 2.80 22.70 -4.07
CA ARG A 51 2.81 22.50 -5.53
C ARG A 51 1.89 21.35 -5.92
N PHE A 52 1.91 20.24 -5.19
CA PHE A 52 1.04 19.11 -5.46
C PHE A 52 -0.44 19.45 -5.22
N ALA A 53 -0.77 20.13 -4.12
CA ALA A 53 -2.15 20.55 -3.80
C ALA A 53 -2.76 21.40 -4.93
N LYS A 54 -1.99 22.34 -5.50
CA LYS A 54 -2.42 23.14 -6.66
C LYS A 54 -2.67 22.30 -7.91
N ARG A 55 -1.92 21.21 -8.08
CA ARG A 55 -2.04 20.29 -9.23
C ARG A 55 -3.12 19.23 -9.03
N LEU A 56 -3.55 18.98 -7.80
CA LEU A 56 -4.46 17.87 -7.46
C LEU A 56 -5.78 17.91 -8.26
N PRO A 57 -6.50 19.06 -8.38
CA PRO A 57 -7.75 19.10 -9.14
C PRO A 57 -7.58 18.73 -10.63
N LEU A 58 -6.41 18.97 -11.21
CA LEU A 58 -6.08 18.56 -12.58
C LEU A 58 -5.65 17.08 -12.62
N ARG A 59 -4.86 16.64 -11.64
CA ARG A 59 -4.45 15.23 -11.49
C ARG A 59 -5.64 14.29 -11.40
N GLU A 60 -6.67 14.68 -10.66
CA GLU A 60 -7.86 13.86 -10.40
C GLU A 60 -8.79 13.70 -11.60
N LYS A 61 -8.63 14.54 -12.64
CA LYS A 61 -9.28 14.30 -13.95
C LYS A 61 -8.77 13.02 -14.63
N HIS A 62 -7.58 12.56 -14.27
CA HIS A 62 -6.93 11.37 -14.87
C HIS A 62 -7.01 10.15 -13.95
N SER A 63 -6.78 10.31 -12.65
CA SER A 63 -6.97 9.23 -11.68
C SER A 63 -7.15 9.77 -10.27
N LYS A 64 -7.93 9.04 -9.47
CA LYS A 64 -8.14 9.33 -8.05
C LYS A 64 -6.83 9.24 -7.27
N LEU A 65 -6.63 10.15 -6.32
CA LEU A 65 -5.65 9.98 -5.26
C LEU A 65 -6.20 8.97 -4.25
N GLY A 66 -5.41 8.00 -3.81
CA GLY A 66 -5.79 7.05 -2.76
C GLY A 66 -5.31 7.50 -1.39
N ALA A 67 -4.05 7.94 -1.31
CA ALA A 67 -3.49 8.57 -0.13
C ALA A 67 -2.33 9.48 -0.52
N PHE A 68 -2.11 10.51 0.27
CA PHE A 68 -0.88 11.27 0.32
C PHE A 68 -0.43 11.38 1.77
N TRP A 69 0.80 10.91 2.02
CA TRP A 69 1.45 11.00 3.31
C TRP A 69 2.81 11.67 3.19
N HIS A 70 3.30 12.20 4.30
CA HIS A 70 4.73 12.45 4.49
C HIS A 70 5.26 11.74 5.72
N THR A 71 6.57 11.51 5.75
CA THR A 71 7.26 10.91 6.90
C THR A 71 7.49 11.93 8.00
N GLU A 72 7.00 11.61 9.19
CA GLU A 72 7.35 12.32 10.44
C GLU A 72 8.52 11.63 11.15
N PHE A 73 8.50 10.28 11.22
CA PHE A 73 9.61 9.49 11.76
C PHE A 73 9.98 8.32 10.84
N GLY A 74 11.28 7.99 10.81
CA GLY A 74 11.86 7.02 9.89
C GLY A 74 12.75 7.73 8.87
N PRO A 75 12.76 7.32 7.59
CA PRO A 75 13.45 8.07 6.55
C PRO A 75 12.85 9.46 6.40
N LEU A 76 13.62 10.50 6.71
CA LEU A 76 13.17 11.88 6.68
C LEU A 76 12.98 12.39 5.24
N ASN A 77 12.19 13.46 5.10
CA ASN A 77 11.96 14.17 3.84
C ASN A 77 11.33 13.27 2.76
N GLN A 78 10.44 12.35 3.10
CA GLN A 78 9.72 11.56 2.10
C GLN A 78 8.24 11.95 1.99
N ALA A 79 7.77 12.08 0.75
CA ALA A 79 6.36 12.11 0.39
C ALA A 79 5.96 10.77 -0.23
N ILE A 80 4.81 10.23 0.14
CA ILE A 80 4.28 8.95 -0.33
C ILE A 80 2.90 9.18 -0.94
N HIS A 81 2.77 8.89 -2.24
CA HIS A 81 1.49 8.97 -2.94
C HIS A 81 1.03 7.56 -3.27
N VAL A 82 -0.25 7.28 -3.09
CA VAL A 82 -0.85 6.00 -3.46
C VAL A 82 -1.94 6.25 -4.49
N TYR A 83 -1.87 5.54 -5.61
CA TYR A 83 -2.85 5.62 -6.68
C TYR A 83 -3.51 4.25 -6.92
N PRO A 84 -4.82 4.11 -6.71
CA PRO A 84 -5.56 2.91 -7.09
C PRO A 84 -5.73 2.82 -8.60
N TYR A 85 -5.62 1.61 -9.16
CA TYR A 85 -5.95 1.31 -10.55
C TYR A 85 -6.63 -0.06 -10.70
N ASP A 86 -7.43 -0.19 -11.75
CA ASP A 86 -8.11 -1.43 -12.14
C ASP A 86 -7.15 -2.43 -12.78
N ASP A 87 -6.15 -1.96 -13.55
CA ASP A 87 -5.08 -2.79 -14.08
C ASP A 87 -3.86 -1.94 -14.53
N LEU A 88 -2.80 -2.61 -14.99
CA LEU A 88 -1.59 -1.96 -15.49
C LEU A 88 -1.83 -1.17 -16.79
N ARG A 89 -2.86 -1.51 -17.57
CA ARG A 89 -3.20 -0.78 -18.81
C ARG A 89 -3.83 0.55 -18.47
N GLN A 90 -4.81 0.59 -17.55
CA GLN A 90 -5.38 1.83 -17.05
C GLN A 90 -4.28 2.72 -16.48
N ARG A 91 -3.40 2.18 -15.63
CA ARG A 91 -2.26 2.91 -15.07
C ARG A 91 -1.37 3.51 -16.17
N THR A 92 -1.12 2.78 -17.25
CA THR A 92 -0.33 3.27 -18.39
C THR A 92 -1.05 4.37 -19.17
N SER A 93 -2.34 4.18 -19.46
CA SER A 93 -3.18 5.17 -20.15
C SER A 93 -3.31 6.47 -19.36
N VAL A 94 -3.51 6.40 -18.03
CA VAL A 94 -3.53 7.56 -17.14
C VAL A 94 -2.22 8.34 -17.23
N ARG A 95 -1.08 7.66 -17.18
CA ARG A 95 0.23 8.33 -17.30
C ARG A 95 0.45 8.98 -18.65
N ALA A 96 -0.01 8.34 -19.74
CA ALA A 96 0.05 8.92 -21.07
C ALA A 96 -0.84 10.17 -21.20
N ALA A 97 -2.07 10.12 -20.69
CA ALA A 97 -3.00 11.25 -20.69
C ALA A 97 -2.46 12.43 -19.87
N MET A 98 -1.92 12.17 -18.69
CA MET A 98 -1.26 13.21 -17.87
C MET A 98 -0.09 13.88 -18.58
N ALA A 99 0.71 13.13 -19.36
CA ALA A 99 1.85 13.69 -20.08
C ALA A 99 1.42 14.65 -21.20
N GLN A 100 0.17 14.56 -21.66
CA GLN A 100 -0.43 15.42 -22.68
C GLN A 100 -1.26 16.56 -22.09
N ASP A 101 -1.46 16.61 -20.77
CA ASP A 101 -2.22 17.66 -20.10
C ASP A 101 -1.39 18.95 -19.98
N THR A 102 -1.65 19.88 -20.89
CA THR A 102 -0.95 21.17 -20.96
C THR A 102 -1.23 22.07 -19.75
N ALA A 103 -2.46 22.03 -19.20
CA ALA A 103 -2.79 22.79 -18.00
C ALA A 103 -2.01 22.27 -16.79
N LEU A 104 -1.89 20.94 -16.69
CA LEU A 104 -1.07 20.31 -15.66
C LEU A 104 0.43 20.62 -15.87
N ALA A 105 0.91 20.71 -17.11
CA ALA A 105 2.30 21.05 -17.41
C ALA A 105 2.68 22.50 -17.07
N GLN A 106 1.73 23.44 -17.06
CA GLN A 106 1.96 24.84 -16.71
C GLN A 106 2.20 25.07 -15.21
N LEU A 107 1.72 24.17 -14.35
CA LEU A 107 1.93 24.26 -12.91
C LEU A 107 3.29 23.66 -12.53
N PRO A 108 4.05 24.25 -11.58
CA PRO A 108 5.28 23.63 -11.10
C PRO A 108 4.96 22.29 -10.44
N GLY A 109 5.60 21.21 -10.92
CA GLY A 109 5.39 19.87 -10.38
C GLY A 109 6.03 19.69 -9.01
N GLY A 110 7.36 19.75 -8.96
CA GLY A 110 8.16 19.30 -7.80
C GLY A 110 9.22 18.25 -8.19
N GLY A 111 9.32 17.88 -9.47
CA GLY A 111 10.39 17.02 -9.99
C GLY A 111 11.77 17.58 -9.70
N ASP A 112 11.90 18.91 -9.77
CA ASP A 112 13.08 19.63 -9.35
C ASP A 112 13.44 19.37 -7.90
N LEU A 113 12.50 19.14 -6.98
CA LEU A 113 12.72 18.97 -5.53
C LEU A 113 13.09 17.54 -5.11
N ILE A 114 12.93 16.58 -6.02
CA ILE A 114 13.12 15.14 -5.75
C ILE A 114 14.61 14.76 -5.88
N ALA A 115 15.14 14.11 -4.85
CA ALA A 115 16.48 13.52 -4.83
C ALA A 115 16.48 12.03 -5.26
N ALA A 116 15.44 11.28 -4.89
CA ALA A 116 15.24 9.90 -5.32
C ALA A 116 13.76 9.55 -5.40
N MET A 117 13.41 8.60 -6.26
CA MET A 117 12.04 8.12 -6.38
C MET A 117 11.97 6.61 -6.51
N GLU A 118 10.96 6.02 -5.88
CA GLU A 118 10.60 4.61 -5.96
C GLU A 118 9.13 4.50 -6.35
N SER A 119 8.80 3.54 -7.20
CA SER A 119 7.44 3.25 -7.64
C SER A 119 7.23 1.75 -7.60
N GLU A 120 6.27 1.33 -6.79
CA GLU A 120 5.97 -0.07 -6.56
C GLU A 120 4.51 -0.34 -6.90
N ILE A 121 4.26 -1.44 -7.62
CA ILE A 121 2.90 -1.93 -7.87
C ILE A 121 2.60 -2.97 -6.81
N MET A 122 1.49 -2.78 -6.11
CA MET A 122 1.09 -3.58 -4.97
C MET A 122 -0.30 -4.18 -5.20
N ASN A 123 -0.45 -5.47 -4.88
CA ASN A 123 -1.75 -6.14 -4.83
C ASN A 123 -2.34 -5.98 -3.42
N PRO A 124 -3.60 -5.54 -3.27
CA PRO A 124 -4.23 -5.47 -1.96
C PRO A 124 -4.30 -6.84 -1.29
N ALA A 125 -4.12 -6.87 0.03
CA ALA A 125 -4.37 -8.06 0.82
C ALA A 125 -5.87 -8.40 0.76
N PRO A 126 -6.26 -9.68 0.82
CA PRO A 126 -7.65 -10.08 0.60
C PRO A 126 -8.63 -9.64 1.70
N PHE A 127 -8.12 -9.17 2.83
CA PHE A 127 -8.89 -8.61 3.95
C PHE A 127 -8.78 -7.08 4.03
N MET A 128 -8.02 -6.44 3.13
CA MET A 128 -7.91 -4.98 3.09
C MET A 128 -9.23 -4.38 2.60
N HIS A 129 -9.74 -3.39 3.33
CA HIS A 129 -10.75 -2.48 2.79
C HIS A 129 -10.11 -1.53 1.77
N ALA A 130 -10.84 -1.15 0.73
CA ALA A 130 -10.38 -0.15 -0.22
C ALA A 130 -9.83 1.10 0.51
N LEU A 131 -8.64 1.54 0.10
CA LEU A 131 -7.99 2.70 0.71
C LEU A 131 -8.89 3.94 0.64
N GLY A 132 -9.09 4.61 1.78
CA GLY A 132 -10.00 5.76 1.87
C GLY A 132 -11.49 5.41 1.85
N SER A 133 -11.87 4.13 1.85
CA SER A 133 -13.29 3.73 1.91
C SER A 133 -13.90 3.79 3.30
N ARG A 134 -13.13 4.20 4.32
CA ARG A 134 -13.53 4.21 5.72
C ARG A 134 -13.16 5.54 6.36
N ASP A 135 -14.01 5.99 7.27
CA ASP A 135 -13.70 7.08 8.17
C ASP A 135 -12.73 6.59 9.26
N TYR A 136 -11.60 7.28 9.42
CA TYR A 136 -10.61 7.01 10.46
C TYR A 136 -10.75 7.95 11.67
N GLY A 137 -11.82 8.74 11.72
CA GLY A 137 -12.17 9.66 12.80
C GLY A 137 -11.10 10.74 12.98
N THR A 138 -10.57 10.85 14.20
CA THR A 138 -9.51 11.83 14.52
C THR A 138 -8.09 11.32 14.26
N GLY A 139 -7.95 10.15 13.63
CA GLY A 139 -6.68 9.50 13.34
C GLY A 139 -5.89 10.19 12.24
N ASN A 140 -4.69 10.69 12.55
CA ASN A 140 -3.76 11.23 11.53
C ASN A 140 -2.29 10.79 11.73
N VAL A 141 -2.03 9.86 12.64
CA VAL A 141 -0.73 9.23 12.80
C VAL A 141 -0.80 7.83 12.21
N TYR A 142 -0.07 7.61 11.11
CA TYR A 142 -0.04 6.35 10.39
C TYR A 142 1.28 5.61 10.67
N GLU A 143 1.24 4.35 11.09
CA GLU A 143 2.42 3.48 11.15
C GLU A 143 2.42 2.55 9.93
N MET A 144 3.28 2.86 8.95
CA MET A 144 3.53 2.01 7.79
C MET A 144 4.72 1.09 8.08
N ARG A 145 4.50 -0.21 7.92
CA ARG A 145 5.51 -1.23 8.15
C ARG A 145 5.68 -2.05 6.89
N THR A 146 6.92 -2.17 6.45
CA THR A 146 7.28 -2.96 5.27
C THR A 146 8.15 -4.12 5.72
N TYR A 147 7.65 -5.33 5.49
CA TYR A 147 8.34 -6.56 5.79
C TYR A 147 8.73 -7.26 4.50
N THR A 148 10.01 -7.60 4.35
CA THR A 148 10.47 -8.46 3.27
C THR A 148 10.52 -9.90 3.77
N TYR A 149 9.92 -10.83 3.04
CA TYR A 149 9.92 -12.26 3.34
C TYR A 149 10.80 -13.03 2.34
N ALA A 150 11.11 -14.28 2.67
CA ALA A 150 11.70 -15.20 1.71
C ALA A 150 10.70 -15.48 0.56
N PRO A 151 11.18 -15.78 -0.66
CA PRO A 151 10.31 -16.15 -1.77
C PRO A 151 9.38 -17.31 -1.39
N GLY A 152 8.09 -17.16 -1.69
CA GLY A 152 7.07 -18.18 -1.43
C GLY A 152 6.43 -18.15 -0.03
N ASP A 153 6.89 -17.30 0.89
CA ASP A 153 6.33 -17.26 2.26
C ASP A 153 5.12 -16.32 2.44
N ILE A 154 4.94 -15.34 1.54
CA ILE A 154 3.83 -14.37 1.60
C ILE A 154 2.44 -15.04 1.73
N PRO A 155 2.10 -16.11 0.99
CA PRO A 155 0.80 -16.78 1.14
C PRO A 155 0.51 -17.24 2.58
N LYS A 156 1.49 -17.80 3.29
CA LYS A 156 1.35 -18.21 4.70
C LYS A 156 1.11 -16.99 5.62
N VAL A 157 1.78 -15.88 5.31
CA VAL A 157 1.61 -14.61 6.05
C VAL A 157 0.19 -14.08 5.87
N LEU A 158 -0.31 -14.03 4.63
CA LEU A 158 -1.66 -13.56 4.33
C LEU A 158 -2.73 -14.44 5.00
N GLU A 159 -2.56 -15.76 5.00
CA GLU A 159 -3.50 -16.67 5.65
C GLU A 159 -3.56 -16.44 7.18
N ALA A 160 -2.40 -16.33 7.83
CA ALA A 160 -2.34 -16.06 9.27
C ALA A 160 -2.92 -14.68 9.61
N TRP A 161 -2.63 -13.66 8.80
CA TRP A 161 -3.17 -12.31 8.99
C TRP A 161 -4.69 -12.26 8.81
N ALA A 162 -5.24 -12.94 7.80
CA ALA A 162 -6.69 -12.95 7.55
C ALA A 162 -7.49 -13.41 8.79
N LYS A 163 -6.94 -14.31 9.60
CA LYS A 163 -7.54 -14.80 10.85
C LYS A 163 -7.44 -13.79 12.00
N ALA A 164 -6.38 -12.98 12.03
CA ALA A 164 -6.06 -12.09 13.14
C ALA A 164 -6.56 -10.65 12.95
N VAL A 165 -6.74 -10.20 11.71
CA VAL A 165 -7.13 -8.83 11.36
C VAL A 165 -8.46 -8.43 11.99
N PRO A 166 -9.54 -9.24 11.98
CA PRO A 166 -10.82 -8.83 12.59
C PRO A 166 -10.68 -8.37 14.05
N ALA A 167 -10.05 -9.18 14.91
CA ALA A 167 -9.80 -8.83 16.30
C ALA A 167 -8.83 -7.64 16.47
N ARG A 168 -7.85 -7.51 15.56
CA ARG A 168 -6.90 -6.40 15.60
C ARG A 168 -7.55 -5.07 15.18
N GLU A 169 -8.53 -5.10 14.29
CA GLU A 169 -9.28 -3.91 13.85
C GLU A 169 -10.27 -3.38 14.90
N GLU A 170 -10.67 -4.20 15.88
CA GLU A 170 -11.38 -3.72 17.08
C GLU A 170 -10.53 -2.75 17.91
N LEU A 171 -9.19 -2.81 17.78
CA LEU A 171 -8.27 -1.92 18.49
C LEU A 171 -7.90 -0.69 17.66
N SER A 172 -7.43 -0.87 16.42
CA SER A 172 -7.24 0.24 15.48
C SER A 172 -7.46 -0.17 14.02
N PRO A 173 -7.96 0.73 13.17
CA PRO A 173 -8.23 0.42 11.77
C PRO A 173 -6.96 0.10 10.95
N LEU A 174 -7.07 -0.89 10.07
CA LEU A 174 -6.06 -1.19 9.05
C LEU A 174 -6.25 -0.28 7.83
N ALA A 175 -5.57 0.85 7.79
CA ALA A 175 -5.71 1.80 6.68
C ALA A 175 -5.34 1.18 5.31
N ALA A 176 -4.30 0.34 5.30
CA ALA A 176 -3.81 -0.31 4.10
C ALA A 176 -3.07 -1.61 4.41
N CYS A 177 -3.15 -2.59 3.52
CA CYS A 177 -2.34 -3.79 3.57
C CYS A 177 -2.19 -4.41 2.18
N TRP A 178 -0.97 -4.61 1.72
CA TRP A 178 -0.71 -5.06 0.36
C TRP A 178 0.61 -5.83 0.22
N THR A 179 0.75 -6.52 -0.90
CA THR A 179 1.96 -7.27 -1.27
C THR A 179 2.53 -6.73 -2.57
N SER A 180 3.85 -6.71 -2.71
CA SER A 180 4.50 -6.20 -3.93
C SER A 180 4.35 -7.16 -5.11
N GLU A 181 3.95 -6.62 -6.25
CA GLU A 181 3.95 -7.28 -7.55
C GLU A 181 5.17 -6.84 -8.39
N LEU A 182 5.36 -5.52 -8.55
CA LEU A 182 6.48 -4.92 -9.30
C LEU A 182 7.23 -3.89 -8.45
N GLY A 183 8.55 -3.81 -8.62
CA GLY A 183 9.42 -2.97 -7.79
C GLY A 183 10.18 -3.83 -6.77
N GLY A 184 10.15 -3.46 -5.49
CA GLY A 184 10.76 -4.27 -4.44
C GLY A 184 9.93 -5.52 -4.17
N LEU A 185 10.42 -6.68 -4.58
CA LEU A 185 9.71 -7.96 -4.47
C LEU A 185 9.66 -8.52 -3.04
N ASN A 186 8.74 -9.45 -2.83
CA ASN A 186 8.53 -10.16 -1.55
C ASN A 186 8.23 -9.23 -0.36
N LYS A 187 7.70 -8.03 -0.63
CA LYS A 187 7.25 -7.11 0.41
C LYS A 187 5.81 -7.42 0.80
N PHE A 188 5.57 -7.46 2.10
CA PHE A 188 4.27 -7.37 2.74
C PHE A 188 4.24 -6.06 3.53
N VAL A 189 3.35 -5.15 3.15
CA VAL A 189 3.29 -3.81 3.73
C VAL A 189 1.94 -3.65 4.40
N HIS A 190 1.92 -3.08 5.59
CA HIS A 190 0.71 -2.80 6.32
C HIS A 190 0.79 -1.44 7.01
N THR A 191 -0.31 -0.69 6.98
CA THR A 191 -0.40 0.66 7.51
C THR A 191 -1.58 0.74 8.47
N TRP A 192 -1.30 1.12 9.72
CA TRP A 192 -2.29 1.30 10.77
C TRP A 192 -2.45 2.77 11.09
N VAL A 193 -3.68 3.21 11.37
CA VAL A 193 -3.97 4.60 11.76
C VAL A 193 -4.20 4.68 13.27
N TYR A 194 -3.77 5.80 13.85
CA TYR A 194 -3.92 6.16 15.26
C TYR A 194 -4.23 7.66 15.39
N LYS A 195 -4.93 8.02 16.45
CA LYS A 195 -5.15 9.41 16.87
C LYS A 195 -3.84 10.13 17.13
N ASP A 196 -2.97 9.50 17.92
CA ASP A 196 -1.69 10.06 18.36
C ASP A 196 -0.70 8.95 18.74
N LEU A 197 0.52 9.35 19.13
CA LEU A 197 1.57 8.41 19.53
C LEU A 197 1.27 7.68 20.85
N GLY A 198 0.46 8.28 21.74
CA GLY A 198 0.05 7.67 23.00
C GLY A 198 -0.95 6.54 22.77
N GLU A 199 -1.97 6.77 21.95
CA GLU A 199 -2.91 5.74 21.52
C GLU A 199 -2.16 4.59 20.81
N ARG A 200 -1.24 4.93 19.90
CA ARG A 200 -0.39 3.93 19.25
C ARG A 200 0.34 3.06 20.26
N ALA A 201 0.96 3.65 21.28
CA ALA A 201 1.67 2.90 22.32
C ALA A 201 0.72 1.95 23.08
N ARG A 202 -0.42 2.46 23.54
CA ARG A 202 -1.45 1.68 24.25
C ARG A 202 -1.97 0.51 23.42
N ILE A 203 -2.31 0.73 22.15
CA ILE A 203 -2.84 -0.33 21.27
C ILE A 203 -1.79 -1.39 20.97
N ARG A 204 -0.53 -0.99 20.83
CA ARG A 204 0.58 -1.93 20.65
C ARG A 204 0.82 -2.81 21.86
N GLU A 205 0.60 -2.29 23.06
CA GLU A 205 0.62 -3.07 24.29
C GLU A 205 -0.59 -4.00 24.37
N GLU A 206 -1.80 -3.46 24.18
CA GLU A 206 -3.07 -4.19 24.21
C GLU A 206 -3.07 -5.38 23.25
N SER A 207 -2.68 -5.15 21.99
CA SER A 207 -2.65 -6.20 20.97
C SER A 207 -1.69 -7.33 21.30
N ARG A 208 -0.69 -7.15 22.18
CA ARG A 208 0.30 -8.18 22.54
C ARG A 208 -0.05 -8.94 23.81
N LYS A 209 -1.20 -8.68 24.44
CA LYS A 209 -1.58 -9.40 25.65
C LYS A 209 -1.71 -10.92 25.38
N PRO A 210 -1.29 -11.77 26.34
CA PRO A 210 -1.42 -13.21 26.22
C PRO A 210 -2.86 -13.63 25.92
N GLY A 211 -3.02 -14.66 25.07
CA GLY A 211 -4.34 -15.14 24.64
C GLY A 211 -4.95 -14.37 23.47
N GLY A 212 -4.32 -13.28 22.99
CA GLY A 212 -4.73 -12.57 21.79
C GLY A 212 -4.30 -13.24 20.48
N ALA A 213 -4.90 -12.80 19.37
CA ALA A 213 -4.57 -13.26 18.02
C ALA A 213 -3.33 -12.58 17.40
N TRP A 214 -2.64 -11.71 18.16
CA TRP A 214 -1.55 -10.87 17.65
C TRP A 214 -0.25 -11.03 18.46
N PRO A 215 0.92 -11.16 17.82
CA PRO A 215 1.13 -11.17 16.37
C PRO A 215 0.62 -12.46 15.68
N PRO A 216 0.23 -12.39 14.40
CA PRO A 216 -0.24 -13.56 13.67
C PRO A 216 0.85 -14.63 13.55
N GLN A 217 0.49 -15.90 13.78
CA GLN A 217 1.41 -17.02 13.74
C GLN A 217 1.40 -17.69 12.36
N SER A 218 2.30 -17.24 11.47
CA SER A 218 2.44 -17.79 10.10
C SER A 218 3.48 -18.91 9.97
N GLY A 219 4.25 -19.19 11.04
CA GLY A 219 5.37 -20.13 11.00
C GLY A 219 6.60 -19.63 10.21
N VAL A 220 6.57 -18.40 9.70
CA VAL A 220 7.65 -17.77 8.93
C VAL A 220 7.95 -16.39 9.49
N ARG A 221 9.16 -15.89 9.27
CA ARG A 221 9.60 -14.58 9.80
C ARG A 221 10.12 -13.69 8.68
N PRO A 222 9.92 -12.36 8.77
CA PRO A 222 10.50 -11.44 7.81
C PRO A 222 12.02 -11.41 7.94
N ILE A 223 12.70 -11.36 6.80
CA ILE A 223 14.17 -11.25 6.70
C ILE A 223 14.65 -9.79 6.80
N ARG A 224 13.75 -8.83 6.54
CA ARG A 224 14.00 -7.40 6.67
C ARG A 224 12.73 -6.69 7.11
N GLN A 225 12.86 -5.70 7.99
CA GLN A 225 11.75 -4.87 8.45
C GLN A 225 12.10 -3.40 8.36
N GLU A 226 11.14 -2.61 7.90
CA GLU A 226 11.21 -1.15 7.86
C GLU A 226 9.95 -0.59 8.51
N ASN A 227 10.08 0.57 9.13
CA ASN A 227 8.97 1.24 9.81
C ASN A 227 9.04 2.74 9.56
N LYS A 228 7.89 3.35 9.24
CA LYS A 228 7.73 4.79 9.12
C LYS A 228 6.50 5.22 9.91
N LEU A 229 6.62 6.36 10.61
CA LEU A 229 5.45 7.09 11.08
C LEU A 229 5.18 8.21 10.09
N LEU A 230 3.94 8.27 9.65
CA LEU A 230 3.49 9.14 8.59
C LEU A 230 2.34 10.01 9.07
N ILE A 231 2.21 11.17 8.45
CA ILE A 231 1.09 12.09 8.63
C ILE A 231 0.41 12.24 7.28
N ALA A 232 -0.92 12.20 7.24
CA ALA A 232 -1.65 12.49 6.01
C ALA A 232 -1.68 14.01 5.79
N THR A 233 -1.46 14.43 4.55
CA THR A 233 -1.57 15.84 4.19
C THR A 233 -3.02 16.30 4.24
N ALA A 234 -3.25 17.61 4.36
CA ALA A 234 -4.60 18.17 4.50
C ALA A 234 -5.55 17.82 3.34
N PHE A 235 -5.01 17.57 2.15
CA PHE A 235 -5.76 17.20 0.94
C PHE A 235 -5.81 15.69 0.70
N SER A 236 -5.21 14.88 1.57
CA SER A 236 -5.19 13.44 1.43
C SER A 236 -6.61 12.87 1.67
N PRO A 237 -7.09 11.92 0.86
CA PRO A 237 -8.38 11.26 1.09
C PRO A 237 -8.45 10.44 2.39
N VAL A 238 -7.30 10.22 3.04
CA VAL A 238 -7.18 9.55 4.33
C VAL A 238 -6.82 10.53 5.45
N ARG A 239 -7.21 11.81 5.31
CA ARG A 239 -6.95 12.85 6.32
C ARG A 239 -7.97 12.84 7.45
#